data_AF-A0A1H7DLS5-F1
#
_entry.id   AF-A0A1H7DLS5-F1
#
_cell.length_a   1.000
_cell.length_b   1.000
_cell.length_c   1.000
_cell.angle_alpha   90.00
_cell.angle_beta   90.00
_cell.angle_gamma   90.00
#
_symmetry.space_group_name_H-M   'P 1'
#
loop_
_entity.id
_entity.type
_entity.pdbx_description
1 polymer ?
#
loop_
_entity_poly.entity_id
_entity_poly.type
_entity_poly.pdbx_seq_one_letter_code
_entity_poly.pdbx_strand_id
1 'polypeptide(L)'
;MMPYNPSGLFPSGRPPRPTYREPHPVGGASVAAGAIGTIAWLGLFGLLGRSLAGYAWWTLLAAGLAWLAALVLARYGDRGAAAGIAIVTAGGLSIVTAAVVTRWVTSGDWPLW
;
A
#
# COMPACT_ATOMS: atom_id res chain seq x y z
N MET A 1 -57.09 -11.66 -23.09
CA MET A 1 -55.70 -12.11 -23.37
C MET A 1 -55.20 -12.82 -22.12
N MET A 2 -54.93 -14.12 -22.18
CA MET A 2 -54.43 -14.87 -21.01
C MET A 2 -52.94 -14.58 -20.79
N PRO A 3 -52.47 -14.41 -19.54
CA PRO A 3 -51.06 -14.24 -19.24
C PRO A 3 -50.27 -15.50 -19.61
N TYR A 4 -49.20 -15.35 -20.38
CA TYR A 4 -48.22 -16.39 -20.62
C TYR A 4 -47.44 -16.64 -19.33
N ASN A 5 -47.49 -17.87 -18.80
CA ASN A 5 -46.69 -18.31 -17.67
C ASN A 5 -45.49 -19.11 -18.20
N PRO A 6 -44.24 -18.61 -18.12
CA PRO A 6 -43.08 -19.31 -18.65
C PRO A 6 -42.87 -20.64 -17.91
N SER A 7 -42.56 -21.70 -18.67
CA SER A 7 -42.49 -23.09 -18.20
C SER A 7 -41.37 -23.40 -17.18
N GLY A 8 -40.54 -22.42 -16.81
CA GLY A 8 -39.39 -22.61 -15.91
C GLY A 8 -38.29 -23.53 -16.44
N LEU A 9 -38.46 -24.09 -17.65
CA LEU A 9 -37.63 -25.13 -18.23
C LEU A 9 -36.29 -24.59 -18.78
N PHE A 10 -36.26 -23.30 -19.09
CA PHE A 10 -35.05 -22.56 -19.42
C PHE A 10 -34.90 -21.40 -18.46
N PRO A 11 -33.71 -21.18 -17.88
CA PRO A 11 -33.45 -19.98 -17.07
C PRO A 11 -33.75 -18.73 -17.91
N SER A 12 -34.89 -18.08 -17.65
CA SER A 12 -35.30 -16.84 -18.33
C SER A 12 -34.60 -15.60 -17.75
N GLY A 13 -33.77 -15.80 -16.71
CA GLY A 13 -32.95 -14.77 -16.12
C GLY A 13 -31.73 -14.45 -16.98
N ARG A 14 -31.32 -13.18 -17.00
CA ARG A 14 -30.07 -12.77 -17.64
C ARG A 14 -28.93 -13.64 -17.10
N PRO A 15 -28.11 -14.27 -17.95
CA PRO A 15 -26.95 -15.03 -17.49
C PRO A 15 -26.11 -14.13 -16.57
N PRO A 16 -25.63 -14.63 -15.40
CA PRO A 16 -24.67 -13.90 -14.59
C PRO A 16 -23.53 -13.46 -15.51
N ARG A 17 -23.19 -12.16 -15.47
CA ARG A 17 -22.09 -11.66 -16.29
C ARG A 17 -20.85 -12.50 -15.98
N PRO A 18 -20.17 -13.06 -16.99
CA PRO A 18 -18.89 -13.71 -16.78
C PRO A 18 -17.98 -12.73 -16.04
N THR A 19 -17.65 -13.05 -14.79
CA THR A 19 -16.69 -12.29 -14.00
C THR A 19 -15.38 -13.01 -14.18
N TYR A 20 -14.43 -12.35 -14.85
CA TYR A 20 -13.08 -12.87 -14.96
C TYR A 20 -12.51 -13.00 -13.54
N ARG A 21 -12.29 -14.25 -13.11
CA ARG A 21 -11.59 -14.51 -11.85
C ARG A 21 -10.10 -14.44 -12.16
N GLU A 22 -9.49 -13.30 -11.87
CA GLU A 22 -8.04 -13.22 -11.84
C GLU A 22 -7.50 -14.26 -10.86
N PRO A 23 -6.49 -15.06 -11.23
CA PRO A 23 -5.87 -16.04 -10.34
C PRO A 23 -5.31 -15.43 -9.04
N HIS A 24 -4.99 -14.12 -9.06
CA HIS A 24 -4.46 -13.37 -7.93
C HIS A 24 -5.29 -12.10 -7.69
N PRO A 25 -6.51 -12.23 -7.16
CA PRO A 25 -7.36 -11.07 -6.92
C PRO A 25 -6.75 -10.20 -5.82
N VAL A 26 -6.58 -8.91 -6.09
CA VAL A 26 -6.12 -7.94 -5.08
C VAL A 26 -7.30 -7.63 -4.14
N GLY A 27 -7.31 -8.26 -2.98
CA GLY A 27 -8.35 -8.06 -1.96
C GLY A 27 -8.02 -6.89 -1.04
N GLY A 28 -9.02 -6.09 -0.66
CA GLY A 28 -8.81 -4.96 0.27
C GLY A 28 -8.17 -5.35 1.61
N ALA A 29 -8.45 -6.55 2.12
CA ALA A 29 -7.83 -7.07 3.33
C ALA A 29 -6.30 -7.28 3.20
N SER A 30 -5.84 -7.80 2.05
CA SER A 30 -4.40 -7.99 1.79
C SER A 30 -3.66 -6.65 1.70
N VAL A 31 -4.28 -5.64 1.07
CA VAL A 31 -3.77 -4.27 1.03
C VAL A 31 -3.69 -3.68 2.43
N ALA A 32 -4.74 -3.82 3.24
CA ALA A 32 -4.76 -3.33 4.61
C ALA A 32 -3.69 -3.99 5.48
N ALA A 33 -3.48 -5.30 5.35
CA ALA A 33 -2.44 -6.03 6.08
C ALA A 33 -1.03 -5.50 5.74
N GLY A 34 -0.72 -5.34 4.45
CA GLY A 34 0.56 -4.76 4.00
C GLY A 34 0.75 -3.32 4.50
N ALA A 35 -0.30 -2.52 4.46
CA ALA A 35 -0.28 -1.13 4.95
C ALA A 35 -0.01 -1.07 6.46
N ILE A 36 -0.78 -1.80 7.28
CA ILE A 36 -0.64 -1.81 8.74
C ILE A 36 0.76 -2.31 9.14
N GLY A 37 1.24 -3.40 8.53
CA GLY A 37 2.59 -3.91 8.77
C GLY A 37 3.67 -2.88 8.46
N THR A 38 3.52 -2.14 7.36
CA THR A 38 4.49 -1.09 6.97
C THR A 38 4.42 0.13 7.88
N ILE A 39 3.23 0.52 8.35
CA ILE A 39 3.07 1.61 9.33
C ILE A 39 3.84 1.25 10.61
N ALA A 40 3.63 0.04 11.13
CA ALA A 40 4.34 -0.42 12.32
C ALA A 40 5.85 -0.45 12.10
N TRP A 41 6.30 -0.98 10.96
CA TRP A 41 7.72 -1.05 10.61
C TRP A 41 8.39 0.32 10.54
N LEU A 42 7.81 1.26 9.78
CA LEU A 42 8.33 2.62 9.65
C LEU A 42 8.26 3.37 10.99
N GLY A 43 7.20 3.16 11.77
CA GLY A 43 7.08 3.74 13.11
C GLY A 43 8.21 3.30 14.03
N LEU A 44 8.51 2.00 14.09
CA LEU A 44 9.59 1.45 14.91
C LEU A 44 10.96 2.01 14.52
N PHE A 45 11.27 2.07 13.22
CA PHE A 45 12.54 2.62 12.74
C PHE A 45 12.63 4.14 12.91
N GLY A 46 11.52 4.86 12.72
CA GLY A 46 11.45 6.30 12.93
C GLY A 46 11.78 6.69 14.38
N LEU A 47 11.36 5.86 15.35
CA LEU A 47 11.65 6.08 16.77
C LEU A 47 13.14 5.94 17.14
N LEU A 48 13.97 5.33 16.29
CA LEU A 48 15.43 5.23 16.50
C LEU A 48 16.14 6.57 16.26
N GLY A 49 15.51 7.48 15.51
CA GLY A 49 16.05 8.80 15.23
C GLY A 49 15.94 9.74 16.43
N ARG A 50 17.08 10.01 17.11
CA ARG A 50 17.15 11.05 18.17
C ARG A 50 17.36 12.47 17.63
N SER A 51 17.52 12.62 16.32
CA SER A 51 17.68 13.89 15.61
C SER A 51 16.96 13.79 14.27
N LEU A 52 16.71 14.93 13.61
CA LEU A 52 16.07 14.95 12.29
C LEU A 52 16.87 14.17 11.24
N ALA A 53 18.20 14.35 11.21
CA ALA A 53 19.08 13.60 10.33
C ALA A 53 19.00 12.09 10.61
N GLY A 54 19.01 11.68 11.88
CA GLY A 54 18.86 10.28 12.27
C GLY A 54 17.50 9.70 11.85
N TYR A 55 16.42 10.44 12.10
CA TYR A 55 15.07 10.06 11.68
C TYR A 55 14.96 9.89 10.16
N ALA A 56 15.52 10.82 9.39
CA ALA A 56 15.50 10.77 7.94
C ALA A 56 16.29 9.56 7.40
N TRP A 57 17.50 9.33 7.90
CA TRP A 57 18.32 8.19 7.49
C TRP A 57 17.70 6.84 7.86
N TRP A 58 17.18 6.70 9.09
CA TRP A 58 16.50 5.47 9.49
C TRP A 58 15.24 5.21 8.68
N THR A 59 14.47 6.26 8.37
CA THR A 59 13.26 6.13 7.57
C THR A 59 13.59 5.77 6.11
N LEU A 60 14.65 6.34 5.52
CA LEU A 60 15.14 5.96 4.19
C LEU A 60 15.57 4.49 4.13
N LEU A 61 16.33 4.03 5.12
CA LEU A 61 16.72 2.62 5.23
C LEU A 61 15.50 1.71 5.35
N ALA A 62 14.58 2.03 6.27
CA ALA A 62 13.38 1.25 6.51
C ALA A 62 12.44 1.23 5.29
N ALA A 63 12.28 2.37 4.61
CA ALA A 63 11.51 2.51 3.38
C ALA A 63 12.13 1.69 2.23
N GLY A 64 13.46 1.72 2.09
CA GLY A 64 14.16 0.90 1.10
C GLY A 64 13.93 -0.60 1.33
N LEU A 65 14.03 -1.07 2.57
CA LEU A 65 13.77 -2.46 2.92
C LEU A 65 12.29 -2.86 2.69
N ALA A 66 11.35 -1.99 3.08
CA ALA A 66 9.93 -2.22 2.84
C ALA A 66 9.62 -2.31 1.34
N TRP A 67 10.22 -1.42 0.53
CA TRP A 67 10.07 -1.44 -0.92
C TRP A 67 10.63 -2.74 -1.54
N LEU A 68 11.79 -3.21 -1.09
CA LEU A 68 12.34 -4.51 -1.53
C LEU A 68 11.40 -5.66 -1.17
N ALA A 69 10.82 -5.66 0.04
CA ALA A 69 9.82 -6.66 0.44
C ALA A 69 8.56 -6.61 -0.45
N ALA A 70 8.10 -5.41 -0.82
CA ALA A 70 6.99 -5.25 -1.75
C ALA A 70 7.29 -5.87 -3.13
N LEU A 71 8.50 -5.68 -3.67
CA LEU A 71 8.91 -6.30 -4.94
C LEU A 71 8.91 -7.84 -4.85
N VAL A 72 9.40 -8.38 -3.74
CA VAL A 72 9.39 -9.83 -3.47
C VAL A 72 7.96 -10.35 -3.44
N LEU A 73 7.06 -9.71 -2.69
CA LEU A 73 5.65 -10.11 -2.59
C LEU A 73 4.93 -10.02 -3.95
N ALA A 74 5.18 -8.94 -4.71
CA ALA A 74 4.63 -8.78 -6.05
C ALA A 74 5.09 -9.89 -7.01
N ARG A 75 6.33 -10.36 -6.88
CA ARG A 75 6.89 -11.47 -7.68
C ARG A 75 6.26 -12.82 -7.32
N TYR A 76 5.98 -13.07 -6.04
CA TYR A 76 5.42 -14.34 -5.56
C TYR A 76 3.89 -14.41 -5.52
N GLY A 77 3.19 -13.33 -5.91
CA GLY A 77 1.74 -13.34 -6.14
C GLY A 77 0.90 -12.61 -5.08
N ASP A 78 1.50 -12.12 -3.99
CA ASP A 78 0.81 -11.29 -3.00
C ASP A 78 0.87 -9.80 -3.38
N ARG A 79 0.22 -9.48 -4.50
CA ARG A 79 0.20 -8.13 -5.07
C ARG A 79 -0.56 -7.14 -4.19
N GLY A 80 -1.52 -7.61 -3.41
CA GLY A 80 -2.30 -6.75 -2.53
C GLY A 80 -1.49 -6.25 -1.35
N ALA A 81 -0.78 -7.13 -0.63
CA ALA A 81 0.13 -6.69 0.41
C ALA A 81 1.25 -5.78 -0.14
N ALA A 82 1.81 -6.14 -1.30
CA ALA A 82 2.81 -5.31 -1.99
C ALA A 82 2.30 -3.88 -2.28
N ALA A 83 1.06 -3.73 -2.74
CA ALA A 83 0.45 -2.42 -2.97
C ALA A 83 0.27 -1.63 -1.67
N GLY A 84 -0.21 -2.28 -0.61
CA GLY A 84 -0.36 -1.65 0.71
C GLY A 84 0.97 -1.14 1.27
N ILE A 85 2.03 -1.94 1.13
CA ILE A 85 3.39 -1.56 1.52
C ILE A 85 3.83 -0.33 0.71
N ALA A 86 3.73 -0.39 -0.63
CA ALA A 86 4.18 0.70 -1.50
C ALA A 86 3.48 2.04 -1.21
N ILE A 87 2.16 2.03 -0.98
CA ILE A 87 1.39 3.23 -0.63
C ILE A 87 1.90 3.85 0.67
N VAL A 88 2.06 3.04 1.72
CA VAL A 88 2.52 3.53 3.02
C VAL A 88 3.98 3.98 2.96
N THR A 89 4.85 3.27 2.24
CA THR A 89 6.24 3.68 2.02
C THR A 89 6.32 5.05 1.35
N ALA A 90 5.51 5.31 0.32
CA ALA A 90 5.44 6.61 -0.33
C ALA A 90 4.94 7.71 0.63
N GLY A 91 3.94 7.39 1.46
CA GLY A 91 3.46 8.29 2.51
C GLY A 91 4.55 8.64 3.54
N GLY A 92 5.29 7.64 4.03
CA GLY A 92 6.40 7.84 4.96
C GLY A 92 7.51 8.72 4.37
N LEU A 93 7.92 8.45 3.13
CA LEU A 93 8.92 9.27 2.43
C LEU A 93 8.44 10.71 2.21
N SER A 94 7.14 10.91 1.97
CA SER A 94 6.55 12.24 1.82
C SER A 94 6.65 13.05 3.13
N ILE A 95 6.40 12.40 4.29
CA ILE A 95 6.54 13.04 5.60
C ILE A 95 8.00 13.43 5.88
N VAL A 96 8.95 12.53 5.63
CA VAL A 96 10.39 12.81 5.79
C VAL A 96 10.81 13.97 4.90
N THR A 97 10.40 13.94 3.63
CA THR A 97 10.71 14.99 2.67
C THR A 97 10.16 16.33 3.14
N ALA A 98 8.91 16.38 3.59
CA ALA A 98 8.31 17.58 4.14
C ALA A 98 9.09 18.10 5.35
N ALA A 99 9.45 17.23 6.30
CA ALA A 99 10.21 17.62 7.50
C ALA A 99 11.61 18.19 7.15
N VAL A 100 12.32 17.57 6.21
CA VAL A 100 13.62 18.03 5.72
C VAL A 100 13.50 19.38 5.03
N VAL A 101 12.54 19.54 4.12
CA VAL A 101 12.31 20.79 3.38
C VAL A 101 11.92 21.92 4.35
N THR A 102 11.01 21.67 5.28
CA THR A 102 10.62 22.67 6.29
C THR A 102 11.81 23.09 7.15
N ARG A 103 12.64 22.14 7.59
CA ARG A 103 13.83 22.48 8.37
C ARG A 103 14.84 23.29 7.54
N TRP A 104 15.06 22.90 6.30
CA TRP A 104 15.97 23.62 5.41
C TRP A 104 15.52 25.07 5.17
N VAL A 105 14.25 25.28 4.84
CA VAL A 105 13.68 26.63 4.62
C VAL A 105 13.75 27.50 5.89
N THR A 106 13.59 26.91 7.07
CA THR A 106 13.57 27.66 8.35
C THR A 106 14.96 27.97 8.91
N SER A 107 15.94 27.08 8.69
CA SER A 107 17.30 27.25 9.23
C SER A 107 18.29 27.84 8.23
N GLY A 108 17.98 27.82 6.92
CA GLY A 108 18.91 28.24 5.87
C GLY A 108 20.04 27.23 5.60
N ASP A 109 20.32 26.39 6.59
CA ASP A 109 21.27 25.28 6.50
C ASP A 109 20.55 23.98 6.17
N TRP A 110 21.24 23.13 5.42
CA TRP A 110 20.67 21.84 5.07
C TRP A 110 20.78 20.85 6.23
N PRO A 111 19.69 20.15 6.57
CA PRO A 111 19.54 19.51 7.87
C PRO A 111 20.11 18.09 7.99
N LEU A 112 20.67 17.53 6.92
CA LEU A 112 21.17 16.15 6.91
C LEU A 112 22.69 16.04 7.02
N TRP A 113 23.42 17.17 7.15
CA TRP A 113 24.87 17.21 7.35
C TRP A 113 25.25 18.06 8.56
#